data_AF-A0A7L4QPM2-F1
#
_entry.id   AF-A0A7L4QPM2-F1
#
_cell.length_a   1.000
_cell.length_b   1.000
_cell.length_c   1.000
_cell.angle_alpha   90.00
_cell.angle_beta   90.00
_cell.angle_gamma   90.00
#
_symmetry.space_group_name_H-M   'P 1'
#
loop_
_entity.id
_entity.type
_entity.pdbx_description
1 polymer ?
#
loop_
_entity_poly.entity_id
_entity_poly.type
_entity_poly.pdbx_seq_one_letter_code
_entity_poly.pdbx_strand_id
1 'polypeptide(L)'
;KYDHRANPENATTRMALWNRFETIGMLFREGLLDMKTLYGGIGGVLTVVWFKFKPIIEMYRDTEYDETAYENFEYLAGKVLEYTKARKITGELVHKVMDKPGTVT
;
A
#
# COMPACT_ATOMS: atom_id res chain seq x y z
N LYS A 1 -16.26 -13.53 -16.34
CA LYS A 1 -17.03 -12.29 -16.57
C LYS A 1 -17.71 -11.92 -15.25
N TYR A 2 -17.35 -10.78 -14.67
CA TYR A 2 -17.93 -10.27 -13.43
C TYR A 2 -19.23 -9.53 -13.78
N ASP A 3 -20.37 -10.09 -13.38
CA ASP A 3 -21.69 -9.44 -13.49
C ASP A 3 -21.95 -8.66 -12.19
N HIS A 4 -22.21 -7.36 -12.32
CA HIS A 4 -22.46 -6.41 -11.23
C HIS A 4 -23.84 -6.62 -10.55
N ARG A 5 -24.66 -7.56 -11.04
CA ARG A 5 -25.88 -8.04 -10.36
C ARG A 5 -25.60 -9.04 -9.22
N ALA A 6 -24.34 -9.44 -8.99
CA ALA A 6 -24.02 -10.64 -8.22
C ALA A 6 -23.81 -10.48 -6.70
N ASN A 7 -23.49 -9.31 -6.13
CA ASN A 7 -23.58 -9.07 -4.66
C ASN A 7 -23.28 -7.59 -4.30
N PRO A 8 -24.30 -6.73 -4.12
CA PRO A 8 -24.13 -5.33 -3.71
C PRO A 8 -23.40 -5.16 -2.36
N GLU A 9 -23.60 -6.07 -1.40
CA GLU A 9 -22.95 -5.99 -0.09
C GLU A 9 -21.43 -6.15 -0.19
N ASN A 10 -20.98 -7.02 -1.10
CA ASN A 10 -19.56 -7.18 -1.38
C ASN A 10 -18.97 -5.95 -2.08
N ALA A 11 -19.75 -5.22 -2.88
CA ALA A 11 -19.30 -3.97 -3.50
C ALA A 11 -19.14 -2.86 -2.45
N THR A 12 -20.15 -2.66 -1.60
CA THR A 12 -20.12 -1.70 -0.49
C THR A 12 -18.95 -1.97 0.46
N THR A 13 -18.71 -3.23 0.81
CA THR A 13 -17.60 -3.62 1.70
C THR A 13 -16.23 -3.32 1.08
N ARG A 14 -16.08 -3.52 -0.24
CA ARG A 14 -14.84 -3.15 -0.95
C ARG A 14 -14.63 -1.65 -0.97
N MET A 15 -15.66 -0.87 -1.30
CA MET A 15 -15.56 0.60 -1.33
C MET A 15 -15.22 1.15 0.06
N ALA A 16 -15.82 0.60 1.12
CA ALA A 16 -15.47 0.97 2.50
C ALA A 16 -13.99 0.69 2.83
N LEU A 17 -13.45 -0.44 2.36
CA LEU A 17 -12.04 -0.77 2.52
C LEU A 17 -11.14 0.20 1.74
N TRP A 18 -11.48 0.53 0.50
CA TRP A 18 -10.71 1.47 -0.33
C TRP A 18 -10.75 2.88 0.26
N ASN A 19 -11.92 3.35 0.68
CA ASN A 19 -12.09 4.65 1.34
C ASN A 19 -11.25 4.75 2.62
N ARG A 20 -11.11 3.65 3.38
CA ARG A 20 -10.24 3.63 4.55
C ARG A 20 -8.77 3.87 4.16
N PHE A 21 -8.27 3.20 3.13
CA PHE A 21 -6.90 3.41 2.68
C PHE A 21 -6.70 4.78 2.03
N GLU A 22 -7.73 5.32 1.37
CA GLU A 22 -7.72 6.67 0.82
C GLU A 22 -7.55 7.72 1.93
N THR A 23 -8.38 7.64 2.98
CA THR A 23 -8.26 8.53 4.14
C THR A 23 -6.90 8.40 4.80
N ILE A 24 -6.40 7.19 5.01
CA ILE A 24 -5.07 6.99 5.61
C ILE A 24 -3.98 7.58 4.71
N GLY A 25 -4.10 7.42 3.38
CA GLY A 25 -3.17 7.98 2.42
C GLY A 25 -3.14 9.50 2.44
N MET A 26 -4.32 10.14 2.54
CA MET A 26 -4.44 11.58 2.70
C MET A 26 -3.76 12.04 3.99
N LEU A 27 -4.08 11.41 5.13
CA LEU A 27 -3.47 11.73 6.42
C LEU A 27 -1.94 11.56 6.41
N PHE A 28 -1.44 10.52 5.74
CA PHE A 28 -0.01 10.32 5.56
C PHE A 28 0.63 11.39 4.67
N ARG A 29 -0.01 11.75 3.55
CA ARG A 29 0.46 12.78 2.62
C ARG A 29 0.52 14.16 3.30
N GLU A 30 -0.42 14.46 4.18
CA GLU A 30 -0.46 15.68 5.00
C GLU A 30 0.52 15.65 6.20
N GLY A 31 1.30 14.57 6.36
CA GLY A 31 2.29 14.44 7.44
C GLY A 31 1.72 14.16 8.83
N LEU A 32 0.43 13.80 8.93
CA LEU A 32 -0.25 13.48 10.19
C LEU A 32 0.04 12.05 10.68
N LEU A 33 0.61 11.20 9.83
CA LEU A 33 1.02 9.83 10.15
C LEU A 33 2.48 9.62 9.76
N ASP A 34 3.27 8.98 10.63
CA ASP A 34 4.63 8.60 10.30
C ASP A 34 4.69 7.23 9.62
N MET A 35 5.65 7.07 8.69
CA MET A 35 5.80 5.84 7.89
C MET A 35 6.10 4.61 8.75
N LYS A 36 6.85 4.76 9.86
CA LYS A 36 7.26 3.63 10.69
C LYS A 36 6.06 3.04 11.41
N THR A 37 5.22 3.87 12.01
CA THR A 37 3.97 3.47 12.67
C THR A 37 2.99 2.89 11.66
N LEU A 38 2.79 3.57 10.52
CA LEU A 38 1.90 3.10 9.47
C LEU A 38 2.31 1.71 8.95
N TYR A 39 3.60 1.55 8.62
CA TYR A 39 4.11 0.28 8.14
C TYR A 39 3.95 -0.85 9.16
N GLY A 40 4.23 -0.56 10.45
CA GLY A 40 4.10 -1.53 11.53
C GLY A 40 2.66 -1.98 11.77
N GLY A 41 1.68 -1.09 11.59
CA GLY A 41 0.26 -1.40 11.78
C GLY A 41 -0.40 -2.07 10.58
N ILE A 42 -0.21 -1.53 9.37
CA ILE A 42 -1.00 -1.92 8.19
C ILE A 42 -0.18 -2.21 6.92
N GLY A 43 1.15 -2.06 6.93
CA GLY A 43 1.97 -2.11 5.70
C GLY A 43 1.81 -3.40 4.88
N GLY A 44 1.75 -4.55 5.56
CA GLY A 44 1.55 -5.85 4.90
C GLY A 44 0.17 -5.98 4.24
N VAL A 45 -0.90 -5.67 4.98
CA VAL A 45 -2.28 -5.74 4.47
C VAL A 45 -2.50 -4.73 3.35
N LEU A 46 -2.00 -3.51 3.51
CA LEU A 46 -2.12 -2.43 2.52
C LEU A 46 -1.56 -2.86 1.16
N THR A 47 -0.37 -3.46 1.16
CA THR A 47 0.29 -3.91 -0.07
C THR A 47 -0.52 -4.99 -0.78
N VAL A 48 -1.04 -5.98 -0.04
CA VAL A 48 -1.87 -7.07 -0.60
C VAL A 48 -3.17 -6.53 -1.17
N VAL A 49 -3.85 -5.63 -0.45
CA VAL A 49 -5.09 -5.01 -0.91
C VAL A 49 -4.85 -4.19 -2.17
N TRP A 50 -3.77 -3.38 -2.20
CA TRP A 50 -3.43 -2.58 -3.37
C TRP A 50 -3.24 -3.44 -4.62
N PHE A 51 -2.39 -4.48 -4.57
CA PHE A 51 -2.18 -5.34 -5.73
C PHE A 51 -3.44 -6.07 -6.19
N LYS A 52 -4.32 -6.44 -5.26
CA LYS A 52 -5.58 -7.12 -5.58
C LYS A 52 -6.58 -6.20 -6.28
N PHE A 53 -6.68 -4.95 -5.86
CA PHE A 53 -7.76 -4.05 -6.30
C PHE A 53 -7.32 -2.95 -7.25
N LYS A 54 -6.01 -2.71 -7.42
CA LYS A 54 -5.48 -1.73 -8.38
C LYS A 54 -6.11 -1.88 -9.77
N PRO A 55 -6.13 -3.06 -10.44
CA PRO A 55 -6.71 -3.18 -11.78
C PRO A 55 -8.21 -2.88 -11.83
N ILE A 56 -8.92 -3.11 -10.72
CA ILE A 56 -10.36 -2.84 -10.61
C ILE A 56 -10.59 -1.34 -10.43
N ILE A 57 -9.77 -0.68 -9.62
CA ILE A 57 -9.82 0.78 -9.43
C ILE A 57 -9.47 1.48 -10.74
N GLU A 58 -8.44 1.03 -11.46
CA GLU A 58 -8.07 1.56 -12.79
C GLU A 58 -9.22 1.42 -13.78
N MET A 59 -9.85 0.24 -13.87
CA MET A 59 -11.04 0.05 -14.69
C MET A 59 -12.17 1.03 -14.30
N TYR A 60 -12.42 1.24 -13.00
CA TYR A 60 -13.45 2.18 -12.58
C TYR A 60 -13.10 3.63 -12.89
N ARG A 61 -11.83 4.06 -12.82
CA ARG A 61 -11.40 5.40 -13.26
C ARG A 61 -11.65 5.63 -14.75
N ASP A 62 -11.56 4.58 -15.55
CA ASP A 62 -11.82 4.67 -16.99
C ASP A 62 -13.32 4.69 -17.34
N THR A 63 -14.20 4.21 -16.45
CA THR A 63 -15.62 3.98 -16.78
C THR A 63 -16.63 4.72 -15.92
N GLU A 64 -16.43 4.78 -14.60
CA GLU A 64 -17.46 5.20 -13.62
C GLU A 64 -16.99 6.28 -12.64
N TYR A 65 -15.69 6.41 -12.40
CA TYR A 65 -15.09 7.34 -11.46
C TYR A 65 -14.25 8.41 -12.18
N ASP A 66 -13.89 9.46 -11.45
CA ASP A 66 -12.90 10.44 -11.89
C ASP A 66 -11.49 9.81 -11.94
N GLU A 67 -10.62 10.37 -12.78
CA GLU A 67 -9.23 9.90 -12.95
C GLU A 67 -8.43 9.92 -11.64
N THR A 68 -8.78 10.82 -10.72
CA THR A 68 -8.12 10.98 -9.42
C THR A 68 -8.70 10.09 -8.32
N ALA A 69 -9.74 9.30 -8.60
CA ALA A 69 -10.38 8.48 -7.57
C ALA A 69 -9.37 7.53 -6.92
N TYR A 70 -9.28 7.53 -5.59
CA TYR A 70 -8.34 6.71 -4.83
C TYR A 70 -6.85 7.05 -5.03
N GLU A 71 -6.52 8.28 -5.45
CA GLU A 71 -5.12 8.70 -5.66
C GLU A 71 -4.26 8.67 -4.38
N ASN A 72 -4.85 8.90 -3.21
CA ASN A 72 -4.08 8.89 -1.96
C ASN A 72 -3.79 7.45 -1.50
N PHE A 73 -4.70 6.52 -1.76
CA PHE A 73 -4.44 5.09 -1.58
C PHE A 73 -3.29 4.64 -2.49
N GLU A 74 -3.31 5.02 -3.77
CA GLU A 74 -2.23 4.72 -4.71
C GLU A 74 -0.89 5.29 -4.25
N TYR A 75 -0.87 6.57 -3.88
CA TYR A 75 0.31 7.24 -3.35
C TYR A 75 0.87 6.52 -2.12
N LEU A 76 -0.01 6.18 -1.17
CA LEU A 76 0.39 5.49 0.05
C LEU A 76 0.97 4.10 -0.24
N ALA A 77 0.36 3.34 -1.15
CA ALA A 77 0.87 2.04 -1.55
C ALA A 77 2.27 2.13 -2.17
N GLY A 78 2.51 3.14 -3.03
CA GLY A 78 3.84 3.42 -3.57
C GLY A 78 4.87 3.67 -2.47
N LYS A 79 4.53 4.53 -1.49
CA LYS A 79 5.42 4.88 -0.38
C LYS A 79 5.72 3.68 0.53
N VAL A 80 4.73 2.84 0.81
CA VAL A 80 4.91 1.59 1.58
C VAL A 80 5.81 0.60 0.83
N LEU A 81 5.67 0.48 -0.49
CA LEU A 81 6.51 -0.39 -1.31
C LEU A 81 7.98 0.09 -1.33
N GLU A 82 8.21 1.40 -1.47
CA GLU A 82 9.54 2.01 -1.36
C GLU A 82 10.18 1.70 0.00
N TYR A 83 9.43 1.92 1.08
CA TYR A 83 9.89 1.66 2.44
C TYR A 83 10.20 0.16 2.67
N THR A 84 9.38 -0.73 2.13
CA THR A 84 9.60 -2.19 2.20
C THR A 84 10.92 -2.59 1.52
N LYS A 85 11.19 -2.06 0.33
CA LYS A 85 12.43 -2.33 -0.41
C LYS A 85 13.66 -1.81 0.36
N ALA A 86 13.59 -0.59 0.89
CA ALA A 86 14.67 0.01 1.66
C ALA A 86 15.03 -0.83 2.91
N ARG A 87 14.02 -1.36 3.61
CA ARG A 87 14.23 -2.24 4.77
C ARG A 87 14.92 -3.55 4.41
N LYS A 88 14.57 -4.17 3.28
CA LYS A 88 15.21 -5.40 2.80
C LYS A 88 16.69 -5.17 2.49
N ILE A 89 16.99 -4.12 1.72
CA ILE A 89 18.37 -3.73 1.39
C ILE A 89 19.19 -3.46 2.67
N THR A 90 18.61 -2.72 3.62
CA THR A 90 19.29 -2.43 4.89
C THR A 90 19.59 -3.71 5.67
N GLY A 91 18.63 -4.66 5.72
CA GLY A 91 18.83 -5.96 6.36
C GLY A 91 19.94 -6.78 5.68
N GLU A 92 19.97 -6.82 4.35
CA GLU A 92 20.99 -7.52 3.57
C GLU A 92 22.39 -6.92 3.77
N LEU A 93 22.52 -5.59 3.79
CA LEU A 93 23.78 -4.89 4.05
C LEU A 93 24.28 -5.18 5.47
N VAL A 94 23.40 -5.12 6.47
CA VAL A 94 23.74 -5.42 7.87
C VAL A 94 24.22 -6.86 8.02
N HIS A 95 23.54 -7.83 7.41
CA HIS A 95 23.97 -9.22 7.40
C HIS A 95 25.35 -9.39 6.76
N LYS A 96 25.59 -8.77 5.60
CA LYS A 96 26.89 -8.82 4.90
C LYS A 96 28.04 -8.17 5.68
N VAL A 97 27.78 -7.15 6.50
CA VAL A 97 28.80 -6.55 7.37
C VAL A 97 29.10 -7.43 8.58
N MET A 98 28.08 -8.07 9.16
CA MET A 98 28.24 -8.96 10.31
C MET A 98 28.88 -10.33 9.95
N ASP A 99 28.73 -10.78 8.70
CA ASP A 99 29.34 -12.02 8.21
C ASP A 99 30.79 -11.88 7.75
N LYS A 100 31.37 -10.67 7.78
CA LYS A 100 32.81 -10.52 7.57
C LYS A 100 33.54 -10.97 8.83
N PRO A 101 34.41 -12.01 8.78
CA PRO A 101 35.26 -12.35 9.92
C PRO A 101 36.08 -11.10 10.26
N GLY A 102 36.06 -10.71 11.54
CA GLY A 102 36.63 -9.45 11.98
C GLY A 102 38.05 -9.24 11.47
N THR A 103 38.31 -8.07 10.90
CA THR A 103 39.66 -7.51 10.89
C THR A 103 39.98 -7.18 12.35
N VAL A 104 40.47 -8.18 13.06
CA VAL A 104 41.26 -7.98 14.28
C VAL A 104 42.60 -7.43 13.81
N THR A 105 42.80 -6.14 14.02
CA THR A 105 44.12 -5.51 14.11
C THR A 105 44.12 -4.64 15.34
#